data_AF-A0A7V3UNN8-F1
#
_entry.id   AF-A0A7V3UNN8-F1
#
_cell.length_a   1.000
_cell.length_b   1.000
_cell.length_c   1.000
_cell.angle_alpha   90.00
_cell.angle_beta   90.00
_cell.angle_gamma   90.00
#
_symmetry.space_group_name_H-M   'P 1'
#
loop_
_entity.id
_entity.type
_entity.pdbx_description
1 polymer ?
#
loop_
_entity_poly.entity_id
_entity_poly.type
_entity_poly.pdbx_seq_one_letter_code
_entity_poly.pdbx_strand_id
1 'polypeptide(L)'
;EMVRQVPGVKILVDAGINALESALQVLNLGVHQVVIGSETLTGLPELASILKGLAPDAGVFSIDLRQGKILSKSKELQNLDPIALIHRLKPMGVREFILLELARVGTESGIEEESLKGLLREHRDITLLVGGGVKSVEDLTRLKDLGVGGALIATAFHTGRITRKDLESL
;
A
#
# COMPACT_ATOMS: atom_id res chain seq x y z
N GLU A 1 17.54 0.59 15.57
CA GLU A 1 16.77 1.31 16.61
C GLU A 1 15.93 2.39 15.95
N MET A 2 14.79 2.76 16.56
CA MET A 2 13.94 3.93 16.24
C MET A 2 12.63 3.70 15.46
N VAL A 3 11.88 2.63 15.78
CA VAL A 3 10.41 2.78 15.77
C VAL A 3 10.05 3.32 17.15
N ARG A 4 9.93 4.64 17.28
CA ARG A 4 9.33 5.24 18.48
C ARG A 4 7.82 5.25 18.27
N GLN A 5 7.07 4.72 19.23
CA GLN A 5 5.62 4.90 19.22
C GLN A 5 5.31 6.40 19.30
N VAL A 6 4.56 6.90 18.33
CA VAL A 6 4.07 8.28 18.31
C VAL A 6 2.58 8.23 18.60
N PRO A 7 2.11 8.82 19.72
CA PRO A 7 0.69 8.82 20.06
C PRO A 7 -0.17 9.36 18.92
N GLY A 8 -1.25 8.65 18.59
CA GLY A 8 -2.18 9.03 17.51
C GLY A 8 -1.67 8.75 16.09
N VAL A 9 -0.48 8.16 15.91
CA VAL A 9 0.07 7.81 14.59
C VAL A 9 0.20 6.30 14.47
N LYS A 10 -0.43 5.74 13.43
CA LYS A 10 -0.23 4.35 13.01
C LYS A 10 1.02 4.28 12.15
N ILE A 11 1.98 3.47 12.56
CA ILE A 11 3.25 3.30 11.82
C ILE A 11 3.17 2.02 11.00
N LEU A 12 3.27 2.15 9.68
CA LEU A 12 3.45 1.05 8.74
C LEU A 12 4.93 0.95 8.40
N VAL A 13 5.50 -0.26 8.43
CA VAL A 13 6.92 -0.46 8.10
C VAL A 13 7.07 -1.46 6.97
N ASP A 14 7.71 -1.00 5.90
CA ASP A 14 8.29 -1.87 4.88
C ASP A 14 9.75 -2.14 5.23
N ALA A 15 10.08 -3.42 5.40
CA ALA A 15 11.42 -3.89 5.72
C ALA A 15 11.85 -5.05 4.82
N GLY A 16 11.23 -5.21 3.64
CA GLY A 16 11.50 -6.33 2.74
C GLY A 16 11.08 -7.67 3.36
N ILE A 17 9.84 -7.73 3.86
CA ILE A 17 9.28 -8.91 4.52
C ILE A 17 9.13 -10.10 3.55
N ASN A 18 9.88 -11.16 3.81
CA ASN A 18 9.92 -12.40 3.02
C ASN A 18 9.70 -13.67 3.86
N ALA A 19 9.46 -13.52 5.16
CA ALA A 19 9.25 -14.63 6.08
C ALA A 19 8.43 -14.17 7.29
N LEU A 20 7.79 -15.13 7.97
CA LEU A 20 7.03 -14.83 9.18
C LEU A 20 7.94 -14.26 10.27
N GLU A 21 9.15 -14.79 10.40
CA GLU A 21 10.12 -14.38 11.40
C GLU A 21 10.50 -12.89 11.24
N SER A 22 10.74 -12.43 10.01
CA SER A 22 11.05 -11.01 9.76
C SER A 22 9.84 -10.11 9.99
N ALA A 23 8.63 -10.56 9.64
CA ALA A 23 7.40 -9.84 9.95
C ALA A 23 7.22 -9.65 11.46
N LEU A 24 7.37 -10.73 12.24
CA LEU A 24 7.23 -10.69 13.70
C LEU A 24 8.31 -9.84 14.38
N GLN A 25 9.54 -9.87 13.87
CA GLN A 25 10.61 -9.00 14.38
C GLN A 25 10.24 -7.52 14.25
N VAL A 26 9.67 -7.11 13.11
CA VAL A 26 9.25 -5.72 12.89
C VAL A 26 8.04 -5.38 13.75
N LEU A 27 7.03 -6.26 13.84
CA LEU A 27 5.85 -6.07 14.69
C LEU A 27 6.21 -5.91 16.17
N ASN A 28 7.21 -6.66 16.66
CA ASN A 28 7.71 -6.54 18.04
C ASN A 28 8.34 -5.19 18.36
N LEU A 29 8.63 -4.34 17.35
CA LEU A 29 9.05 -2.95 17.56
C LEU A 29 7.87 -2.01 17.89
N GLY A 30 6.63 -2.53 17.92
CA GLY A 30 5.43 -1.76 18.23
C GLY A 30 4.87 -0.98 17.05
N VAL A 31 5.15 -1.41 15.81
CA VAL A 31 4.52 -0.85 14.60
C VAL A 31 3.05 -1.31 14.52
N HIS A 32 2.22 -0.56 13.80
CA HIS A 32 0.83 -0.94 13.58
C HIS A 32 0.73 -2.13 12.61
N GLN A 33 1.46 -2.05 11.50
CA GLN A 33 1.41 -3.03 10.41
C GLN A 33 2.77 -3.17 9.75
N VAL A 34 3.03 -4.37 9.23
CA VAL A 34 4.12 -4.62 8.29
C VAL A 34 3.62 -4.54 6.86
N VAL A 35 4.42 -3.94 5.98
CA VAL A 35 4.17 -3.95 4.54
C VAL A 35 4.78 -5.22 3.96
N ILE A 36 3.97 -5.97 3.22
CA ILE A 36 4.39 -7.16 2.46
C ILE A 36 4.33 -6.79 0.98
N GLY A 37 5.48 -6.49 0.39
CA GLY A 37 5.57 -6.02 -0.99
C GLY A 37 5.59 -7.15 -2.02
N SER A 38 4.93 -6.93 -3.16
CA SER A 38 4.92 -7.88 -4.29
C SER A 38 6.30 -8.15 -4.87
N GLU A 39 7.19 -7.17 -4.81
CA GLU A 39 8.60 -7.18 -5.25
C GLU A 39 9.52 -7.99 -4.34
N THR A 40 9.14 -8.15 -3.06
CA THR A 40 9.92 -8.90 -2.10
C THR A 40 9.68 -10.41 -2.20
N LEU A 41 8.42 -10.81 -2.41
CA LEU A 41 7.97 -12.19 -2.42
C LEU A 41 8.39 -12.96 -3.68
N THR A 42 8.68 -14.26 -3.50
CA THR A 42 8.98 -15.19 -4.58
C THR A 42 7.75 -15.97 -5.08
N GLY A 43 6.65 -15.96 -4.32
CA GLY A 43 5.37 -16.54 -4.73
C GLY A 43 4.30 -16.57 -3.64
N LEU A 44 3.11 -17.07 -3.98
CA LEU A 44 1.98 -17.16 -3.06
C LEU A 44 2.20 -18.07 -1.83
N PRO A 45 2.97 -19.18 -1.88
CA PRO A 45 3.22 -20.01 -0.70
C PRO A 45 3.93 -19.26 0.43
N GLU A 46 4.88 -18.38 0.09
CA GLU A 46 5.62 -17.53 1.02
C GLU A 46 4.66 -16.55 1.72
N LEU A 47 3.82 -15.87 0.94
CA LEU A 47 2.78 -14.99 1.46
C LEU A 47 1.80 -15.75 2.38
N ALA A 48 1.35 -16.93 1.96
CA ALA A 48 0.42 -17.74 2.76
C ALA A 48 1.01 -18.11 4.13
N SER A 49 2.31 -18.45 4.17
CA SER A 49 3.03 -18.75 5.41
C SER A 49 3.06 -17.54 6.35
N ILE A 50 3.39 -16.36 5.81
CA ILE A 50 3.40 -15.10 6.57
C ILE A 50 1.99 -14.81 7.12
N LEU A 51 0.97 -14.75 6.26
CA LEU A 51 -0.39 -14.39 6.65
C LEU A 51 -0.98 -15.34 7.71
N LYS A 52 -0.67 -16.64 7.63
CA LYS A 52 -1.13 -17.63 8.62
C LYS A 52 -0.59 -17.35 10.04
N GLY A 53 0.60 -16.77 10.15
CA GLY A 53 1.23 -16.46 11.44
C GLY A 53 0.98 -15.05 11.95
N LEU A 54 0.34 -14.18 11.15
CA LEU A 54 0.03 -12.81 11.52
C LEU A 54 -1.39 -12.68 12.09
N ALA A 55 -1.58 -11.69 12.97
CA ALA A 55 -2.93 -11.23 13.28
C ALA A 55 -3.55 -10.62 12.00
N PRO A 56 -4.88 -10.75 11.80
CA PRO A 56 -5.54 -10.33 10.55
C PRO A 56 -5.22 -8.89 10.10
N ASP A 57 -5.09 -7.97 11.05
CA ASP A 57 -4.88 -6.55 10.77
C ASP A 57 -3.41 -6.12 10.91
N ALA A 58 -2.47 -7.06 11.09
CA ALA A 58 -1.05 -6.77 11.30
C ALA A 58 -0.24 -6.64 10.00
N GLY A 59 -0.84 -6.94 8.84
CA GLY A 59 -0.19 -6.86 7.53
C GLY A 59 -0.99 -6.02 6.54
N VAL A 60 -0.28 -5.30 5.69
CA VAL A 60 -0.81 -4.63 4.50
C VAL A 60 -0.02 -5.12 3.28
N PHE A 61 -0.70 -5.43 2.18
CA PHE A 61 -0.03 -5.93 0.97
C PHE A 61 0.27 -4.78 0.00
N SER A 62 1.53 -4.54 -0.36
CA SER A 62 1.88 -3.54 -1.38
C SER A 62 1.92 -4.17 -2.77
N ILE A 63 1.16 -3.60 -3.70
CA ILE A 63 1.19 -3.88 -5.12
C ILE A 63 2.01 -2.77 -5.77
N ASP A 64 3.28 -3.06 -5.97
CA ASP A 64 4.21 -2.12 -6.58
C ASP A 64 4.10 -2.20 -8.10
N LEU A 65 3.79 -1.06 -8.72
CA LEU A 65 3.64 -0.92 -10.16
C LEU A 65 4.80 -0.13 -10.74
N ARG A 66 5.20 -0.50 -11.95
CA ARG A 66 6.01 0.34 -12.82
C ARG A 66 5.37 0.41 -14.20
N GLN A 67 4.89 1.59 -14.55
CA GLN A 67 4.15 1.81 -15.81
C GLN A 67 2.94 0.86 -15.91
N GLY A 68 2.17 0.74 -14.83
CA GLY A 68 0.98 -0.12 -14.76
C GLY A 68 1.25 -1.63 -14.67
N LYS A 69 2.51 -2.07 -14.65
CA LYS A 69 2.88 -3.50 -14.52
C LYS A 69 3.34 -3.82 -13.11
N ILE A 70 2.86 -4.95 -12.58
CA ILE A 70 3.24 -5.43 -11.24
C ILE A 70 4.73 -5.80 -11.22
N LEU A 71 5.45 -5.26 -10.25
CA LEU A 71 6.81 -5.68 -9.92
C LEU A 71 6.76 -6.83 -8.93
N SER A 72 7.29 -7.97 -9.33
CA SER A 72 7.42 -9.15 -8.45
C SER A 72 8.58 -10.04 -8.90
N LYS A 73 9.15 -10.81 -7.97
CA LYS A 73 10.08 -11.92 -8.32
C LYS A 73 9.31 -13.14 -8.83
N SER A 74 8.02 -13.26 -8.49
CA SER A 74 7.15 -14.31 -9.01
C SER A 74 6.66 -13.98 -10.42
N LYS A 75 6.88 -14.90 -11.36
CA LYS A 75 6.32 -14.79 -12.72
C LYS A 75 4.79 -14.87 -12.72
N GLU A 76 4.21 -15.64 -11.80
CA GLU A 76 2.76 -15.75 -11.64
C GLU A 76 2.16 -14.37 -11.31
N LEU A 77 2.73 -13.67 -10.33
CA LEU A 77 2.25 -12.36 -9.90
C LEU A 77 2.49 -11.26 -10.96
N GLN A 78 3.64 -11.30 -11.65
CA GLN A 78 3.94 -10.34 -12.73
C GLN A 78 2.96 -10.40 -13.91
N ASN A 79 2.32 -11.56 -14.14
CA ASN A 79 1.39 -11.75 -15.25
C ASN A 79 -0.05 -11.33 -14.91
N LEU A 80 -0.32 -10.96 -13.66
CA LEU A 80 -1.63 -10.48 -13.22
C LEU A 80 -1.72 -8.95 -13.37
N ASP A 81 -2.95 -8.46 -13.52
CA ASP A 81 -3.25 -7.05 -13.25
C ASP A 81 -3.62 -6.86 -11.76
N PRO A 82 -3.66 -5.61 -11.26
CA PRO A 82 -3.95 -5.34 -9.85
C PRO A 82 -5.31 -5.88 -9.37
N ILE A 83 -6.35 -5.84 -10.22
CA ILE A 83 -7.69 -6.32 -9.86
C ILE A 83 -7.66 -7.84 -9.69
N ALA A 84 -7.02 -8.54 -10.62
CA ALA A 84 -6.83 -9.99 -10.58
C ALA A 84 -5.98 -10.42 -9.38
N LEU A 85 -4.92 -9.67 -9.06
CA LEU A 85 -4.09 -9.94 -7.89
C LEU A 85 -4.90 -9.77 -6.59
N ILE A 86 -5.63 -8.67 -6.42
CA ILE A 86 -6.48 -8.46 -5.24
C ILE A 86 -7.52 -9.59 -5.12
N HIS A 87 -8.17 -9.97 -6.22
CA HIS A 87 -9.11 -11.09 -6.22
C HIS A 87 -8.46 -12.40 -5.73
N ARG A 88 -7.20 -12.65 -6.10
CA ARG A 88 -6.44 -13.82 -5.66
C ARG A 88 -6.05 -13.77 -4.18
N LEU A 89 -5.76 -12.58 -3.65
CA LEU A 89 -5.27 -12.40 -2.28
C LEU A 89 -6.38 -12.27 -1.23
N LYS A 90 -7.58 -11.81 -1.60
CA LYS A 90 -8.72 -11.71 -0.68
C LYS A 90 -9.06 -13.04 0.03
N PRO A 91 -9.15 -14.19 -0.66
CA PRO A 91 -9.38 -15.48 0.01
C PRO A 91 -8.28 -15.89 0.99
N MET A 92 -7.07 -15.33 0.86
CA MET A 92 -5.95 -15.58 1.77
C MET A 92 -6.01 -14.74 3.05
N GLY A 93 -7.01 -13.87 3.18
CA GLY A 93 -7.22 -13.03 4.37
C GLY A 93 -6.73 -11.58 4.22
N VAL A 94 -6.13 -11.20 3.09
CA VAL A 94 -5.69 -9.82 2.87
C VAL A 94 -6.91 -8.90 2.73
N ARG A 95 -6.94 -7.79 3.49
CA ARG A 95 -8.03 -6.82 3.50
C ARG A 95 -7.59 -5.38 3.22
N GLU A 96 -6.32 -5.07 3.43
CA GLU A 96 -5.74 -3.77 3.12
C GLU A 96 -4.62 -3.90 2.10
N PHE A 97 -4.63 -3.01 1.12
CA PHE A 97 -3.69 -2.98 0.01
C PHE A 97 -3.10 -1.59 -0.15
N ILE A 98 -1.81 -1.50 -0.47
CA ILE A 98 -1.18 -0.30 -1.02
C ILE A 98 -1.04 -0.52 -2.52
N LEU A 99 -1.49 0.42 -3.33
CA LEU A 99 -1.20 0.47 -4.76
C LEU A 99 -0.21 1.60 -5.03
N LEU A 100 1.02 1.26 -5.40
CA LEU A 100 2.11 2.22 -5.52
C LEU A 100 2.66 2.27 -6.95
N GLU A 101 2.43 3.37 -7.69
CA GLU A 101 3.03 3.56 -9.01
C GLU A 101 4.42 4.20 -8.88
N LEU A 102 5.46 3.37 -8.92
CA LEU A 102 6.85 3.77 -8.72
C LEU A 102 7.36 4.72 -9.81
N ALA A 103 6.87 4.61 -11.05
CA ALA A 103 7.29 5.52 -12.12
C ALA A 103 6.80 6.97 -11.88
N ARG A 104 5.86 7.17 -10.95
CA ARG A 104 5.31 8.48 -10.57
C ARG A 104 5.78 8.97 -9.19
N VAL A 105 6.55 8.16 -8.46
CA VAL A 105 7.10 8.60 -7.18
C VAL A 105 8.05 9.78 -7.41
N GLY A 106 7.78 10.89 -6.72
CA GLY A 106 8.57 12.11 -6.81
C GLY A 106 8.39 12.95 -8.07
N THR A 107 7.55 12.52 -9.02
CA THR A 107 7.33 13.27 -10.28
C THR A 107 6.28 14.37 -10.14
N GLU A 108 5.45 14.31 -9.09
CA GLU A 108 4.29 15.20 -8.91
C GLU A 108 3.36 15.20 -10.14
N SER A 109 3.25 14.09 -10.86
CA SER A 109 2.46 13.99 -12.09
C SER A 109 0.94 13.80 -11.87
N GLY A 110 0.52 13.54 -10.63
CA GLY A 110 -0.85 13.12 -10.28
C GLY A 110 -1.05 11.61 -10.37
N ILE A 111 -2.18 11.14 -9.86
CA ILE A 111 -2.60 9.73 -9.88
C ILE A 111 -3.52 9.45 -11.09
N GLU A 112 -3.51 8.21 -11.59
CA GLU A 112 -4.40 7.76 -12.64
C GLU A 112 -5.72 7.26 -12.03
N GLU A 113 -6.78 8.06 -12.13
CA GLU A 113 -8.05 7.81 -11.43
C GLU A 113 -8.92 6.71 -12.07
N GLU A 114 -8.82 6.46 -13.38
CA GLU A 114 -9.70 5.49 -14.05
C GLU A 114 -9.37 4.05 -13.65
N SER A 115 -8.09 3.70 -13.51
CA SER A 115 -7.68 2.39 -12.97
C SER A 115 -8.18 2.19 -11.54
N LEU A 116 -8.18 3.25 -10.72
CA LEU A 116 -8.68 3.18 -9.34
C LEU A 116 -10.20 2.98 -9.29
N LYS A 117 -10.96 3.67 -10.15
CA LYS A 117 -12.42 3.49 -10.26
C LYS A 117 -12.77 2.05 -10.58
N GLY A 118 -12.07 1.44 -11.54
CA GLY A 118 -12.25 0.03 -11.89
C GLY A 118 -12.01 -0.88 -10.68
N LEU A 119 -10.86 -0.70 -10.02
CA LEU A 119 -10.47 -1.52 -8.87
C LEU A 119 -11.45 -1.41 -7.69
N LEU A 120 -11.84 -0.19 -7.31
CA LEU A 120 -12.77 0.07 -6.19
C LEU A 120 -14.19 -0.40 -6.50
N ARG A 121 -14.61 -0.41 -7.77
CA ARG A 121 -15.90 -0.97 -8.17
C ARG A 121 -15.97 -2.48 -7.94
N GLU A 122 -14.89 -3.20 -8.29
CA GLU A 122 -14.81 -4.66 -8.15
C GLU A 122 -14.56 -5.10 -6.70
N HIS A 123 -13.87 -4.28 -5.90
CA HIS A 123 -13.44 -4.62 -4.54
C HIS A 123 -13.88 -3.57 -3.52
N ARG A 124 -15.16 -3.61 -3.14
CA ARG A 124 -15.75 -2.65 -2.16
C ARG A 124 -15.52 -3.02 -0.69
N ASP A 125 -14.99 -4.21 -0.45
CA ASP A 125 -14.79 -4.84 0.87
C ASP A 125 -13.33 -4.81 1.33
N ILE A 126 -12.48 -4.04 0.64
CA ILE A 126 -11.07 -3.85 0.99
C ILE A 126 -10.81 -2.39 1.36
N THR A 127 -9.74 -2.16 2.10
CA THR A 127 -9.16 -0.81 2.24
C THR A 127 -8.05 -0.66 1.21
N LEU A 128 -8.13 0.37 0.38
CA LEU A 128 -7.10 0.69 -0.60
C LEU A 128 -6.38 1.97 -0.19
N LEU A 129 -5.06 1.87 0.00
CA LEU A 129 -4.15 3.00 0.09
C LEU A 129 -3.48 3.18 -1.27
N VAL A 130 -3.22 4.42 -1.68
CA VAL A 130 -2.60 4.70 -2.99
C VAL A 130 -1.39 5.60 -2.84
N GLY A 131 -0.39 5.40 -3.69
CA GLY A 131 0.81 6.25 -3.73
C GLY A 131 1.39 6.37 -5.14
N GLY A 132 2.33 7.31 -5.28
CA GLY A 132 3.02 7.55 -6.55
C GLY A 132 2.38 8.67 -7.37
N GLY A 133 2.77 9.91 -7.04
CA GLY A 133 2.46 11.08 -7.88
C GLY A 133 1.46 12.09 -7.31
N VAL A 134 0.89 11.87 -6.11
CA VAL A 134 0.03 12.86 -5.44
C VAL A 134 0.74 14.21 -5.36
N LYS A 135 0.11 15.25 -5.89
CA LYS A 135 0.74 16.59 -6.03
C LYS A 135 -0.01 17.73 -5.35
N SER A 136 -1.28 17.55 -5.01
CA SER A 136 -2.08 18.63 -4.41
C SER A 136 -3.20 18.12 -3.50
N VAL A 137 -3.85 19.05 -2.81
CA VAL A 137 -4.99 18.79 -1.93
C VAL A 137 -6.20 18.34 -2.74
N GLU A 138 -6.38 18.88 -3.94
CA GLU A 138 -7.46 18.48 -4.85
C GLU A 138 -7.34 17.02 -5.27
N ASP A 139 -6.13 16.49 -5.48
CA ASP A 139 -5.93 15.06 -5.70
C ASP A 139 -6.45 14.26 -4.50
N LEU A 140 -6.11 14.68 -3.27
CA LEU A 140 -6.55 14.00 -2.05
C LEU A 140 -8.09 14.03 -1.91
N THR A 141 -8.73 15.16 -2.19
CA THR A 141 -10.19 15.28 -2.19
C THR A 141 -10.82 14.31 -3.19
N ARG A 142 -10.30 14.23 -4.41
CA ARG A 142 -10.80 13.30 -5.43
C ARG A 142 -10.62 11.84 -5.02
N LEU A 143 -9.46 11.47 -4.46
CA LEU A 143 -9.23 10.12 -3.97
C LEU A 143 -10.20 9.76 -2.84
N LYS A 144 -10.47 10.71 -1.92
CA LYS A 144 -11.48 10.56 -0.88
C LYS A 144 -12.88 10.34 -1.47
N ASP A 145 -13.28 11.15 -2.44
CA ASP A 145 -14.59 11.03 -3.11
C ASP A 145 -14.74 9.70 -3.88
N LEU A 146 -13.64 9.15 -4.39
CA LEU A 146 -13.61 7.82 -5.02
C LEU A 146 -13.76 6.67 -4.01
N GLY A 147 -13.56 6.92 -2.71
CA GLY A 147 -13.60 5.90 -1.67
C GLY A 147 -12.25 5.22 -1.38
N VAL A 148 -11.14 5.85 -1.77
CA VAL A 148 -9.80 5.40 -1.37
C VAL A 148 -9.64 5.59 0.14
N GLY A 149 -9.09 4.58 0.83
CA GLY A 149 -8.91 4.58 2.29
C GLY A 149 -7.80 5.50 2.78
N GLY A 150 -6.83 5.83 1.93
CA GLY A 150 -5.76 6.79 2.24
C GLY A 150 -4.77 6.99 1.09
N ALA A 151 -3.94 8.03 1.21
CA ALA A 151 -2.95 8.37 0.20
C ALA A 151 -1.56 8.53 0.83
N LEU A 152 -0.54 7.97 0.19
CA LEU A 152 0.86 8.13 0.53
C LEU A 152 1.37 9.42 -0.12
N ILE A 153 1.74 10.39 0.71
CA ILE A 153 2.35 11.65 0.30
C ILE A 153 3.79 11.74 0.82
N ALA A 154 4.71 12.18 -0.04
CA ALA A 154 6.10 12.40 0.33
C ALA A 154 6.60 13.72 -0.28
N THR A 155 6.87 13.75 -1.58
CA THR A 155 7.43 14.92 -2.26
C THR A 155 6.59 16.18 -2.09
N ALA A 156 5.28 16.12 -2.37
CA ALA A 156 4.39 17.28 -2.22
C ALA A 156 4.31 17.79 -0.76
N PHE A 157 4.49 16.92 0.22
CA PHE A 157 4.55 17.30 1.63
C PHE A 157 5.90 17.95 1.97
N HIS A 158 7.01 17.36 1.52
CA HIS A 158 8.36 17.90 1.73
C HIS A 158 8.59 19.24 1.02
N THR A 159 7.97 19.46 -0.13
CA THR A 159 8.06 20.73 -0.88
C THR A 159 7.09 21.79 -0.37
N GLY A 160 6.22 21.46 0.60
CA GLY A 160 5.24 22.38 1.19
C GLY A 160 4.02 22.66 0.29
N ARG A 161 3.82 21.91 -0.80
CA ARG A 161 2.61 22.02 -1.63
C ARG A 161 1.36 21.48 -0.95
N ILE A 162 1.54 20.45 -0.12
CA ILE A 162 0.53 19.96 0.79
C ILE A 162 1.07 20.18 2.19
N THR A 163 0.36 20.98 2.97
CA THR A 163 0.75 21.30 4.34
C THR A 163 -0.12 20.52 5.33
N ARG A 164 0.32 20.45 6.58
CA ARG A 164 -0.49 19.89 7.67
C ARG A 164 -1.86 20.57 7.77
N LYS A 165 -1.93 21.89 7.57
CA LYS A 165 -3.18 22.65 7.66
C LYS A 165 -4.18 22.22 6.58
N ASP A 166 -3.68 21.91 5.39
CA ASP A 166 -4.54 21.42 4.30
C ASP A 166 -5.14 20.06 4.65
N LEU A 167 -4.32 19.17 5.23
CA LEU A 167 -4.75 17.83 5.67
C LEU A 167 -5.76 17.87 6.82
N GLU A 168 -5.67 18.86 7.72
CA GLU A 168 -6.63 19.05 8.81
C GLU A 168 -8.03 19.47 8.32
N SER A 169 -8.15 19.94 7.09
CA SER A 169 -9.40 20.41 6.47
C SER A 169 -10.06 19.40 5.53
N LEU A 170 -9.44 18.24 5.32
CA LEU A 170 -9.83 17.22 4.35
C LEU A 170 -10.89 16.25 4.90
#